data_AF-A0A0Q7SPF1-F1
#
_entry.id   AF-A0A0Q7SPF1-F1
#
_cell.length_a   1.000
_cell.length_b   1.000
_cell.length_c   1.000
_cell.angle_alpha   90.00
_cell.angle_beta   90.00
_cell.angle_gamma   90.00
#
_symmetry.space_group_name_H-M   'P 1'
#
loop_
_entity.id
_entity.type
_entity.pdbx_description
1 polymer ?
#
loop_
_entity_poly.entity_id
_entity_poly.type
_entity_poly.pdbx_seq_one_letter_code
_entity_poly.pdbx_strand_id
1 'polypeptide(L)'
;MTDRQTRARVAHCLLDEAPAEARTLSWAQLDAAPAWLGMERAELQALALRCGSVLAAPALRLWIAGPLRELARSALGAPWWRALRSAPDWPPLPAGLPSGLNDWPEVLDAQGLRQQFTEAGAAVLLAGLPHGSLRHAASRRLGPVAAWVMPQATALAVLRETLALQARVVTP
;
A
#
# COMPACT_ATOMS: atom_id res chain seq x y z
N MET A 1 -13.61 -3.86 -18.66
CA MET A 1 -12.52 -4.25 -19.57
C MET A 1 -11.37 -3.30 -19.35
N THR A 2 -10.22 -3.80 -18.94
CA THR A 2 -9.01 -2.98 -18.77
C THR A 2 -8.52 -2.53 -20.14
N ASP A 3 -8.12 -1.26 -20.27
CA ASP A 3 -7.59 -0.74 -21.54
C ASP A 3 -6.38 -1.57 -22.00
N ARG A 4 -6.26 -1.77 -23.32
CA ARG A 4 -5.21 -2.60 -23.93
C ARG A 4 -3.82 -2.12 -23.54
N GLN A 5 -3.63 -0.81 -23.37
CA GLN A 5 -2.36 -0.22 -22.94
C GLN A 5 -2.04 -0.59 -21.49
N THR A 6 -3.00 -0.48 -20.58
CA THR A 6 -2.83 -0.88 -19.17
C THR A 6 -2.46 -2.35 -19.06
N ARG A 7 -3.14 -3.23 -19.81
CA ARG A 7 -2.82 -4.65 -19.82
C ARG A 7 -1.40 -4.93 -20.31
N ALA A 8 -0.99 -4.30 -21.41
CA ALA A 8 0.35 -4.45 -21.95
C ALA A 8 1.42 -3.99 -20.94
N ARG A 9 1.16 -2.88 -20.24
CA ARG A 9 2.07 -2.37 -19.22
C ARG A 9 2.18 -3.32 -18.02
N VAL A 10 1.06 -3.83 -17.52
CA VAL A 10 1.05 -4.85 -16.46
C VAL A 10 1.85 -6.08 -16.89
N ALA A 11 1.59 -6.61 -18.09
CA ALA A 11 2.31 -7.79 -18.59
C ALA A 11 3.82 -7.54 -18.70
N HIS A 12 4.23 -6.39 -19.24
CA HIS A 12 5.64 -6.01 -19.34
C HIS A 12 6.32 -5.94 -17.97
N CYS A 13 5.72 -5.18 -17.05
CA CYS A 13 6.21 -5.05 -15.68
C CYS A 13 6.33 -6.39 -14.93
N LEU A 14 5.37 -7.29 -15.11
CA LEU A 14 5.41 -8.62 -14.48
C LEU A 14 6.45 -9.55 -15.12
N LEU A 15 6.64 -9.49 -16.44
CA LEU A 15 7.67 -10.28 -17.13
C LEU A 15 9.09 -9.87 -16.72
N ASP A 16 9.31 -8.58 -16.45
CA ASP A 16 10.63 -8.08 -16.07
C ASP A 16 11.03 -8.49 -14.64
N GLU A 17 10.06 -8.57 -13.72
CA GLU A 17 10.35 -8.76 -12.29
C GLU A 17 9.94 -10.12 -11.72
N ALA A 18 8.99 -10.79 -12.35
CA ALA A 18 8.47 -12.09 -11.95
C ALA A 18 8.27 -13.00 -13.18
N PRO A 19 9.31 -13.23 -14.01
CA PRO A 19 9.16 -13.90 -15.31
C PRO A 19 8.59 -15.32 -15.21
N ALA A 20 8.90 -16.05 -14.15
CA ALA A 20 8.43 -17.42 -13.97
C ALA A 20 6.91 -17.45 -13.72
N GLU A 21 6.43 -16.63 -12.79
CA GLU A 21 5.03 -16.51 -12.43
C GLU A 21 4.21 -15.87 -13.57
N ALA A 22 4.75 -14.83 -14.21
CA ALA A 22 4.09 -14.11 -15.30
C ALA A 22 3.76 -15.02 -16.49
N ARG A 23 4.62 -16.00 -16.80
CA ARG A 23 4.39 -16.98 -17.88
C ARG A 23 3.20 -17.92 -17.63
N THR A 24 2.73 -18.02 -16.39
CA THR A 24 1.57 -18.85 -16.03
C THR A 24 0.24 -18.09 -16.06
N LEU A 25 0.27 -16.77 -16.31
CA LEU A 25 -0.93 -15.93 -16.30
C LEU A 25 -1.74 -16.09 -17.59
N SER A 26 -3.06 -16.22 -17.43
CA SER A 26 -4.00 -16.14 -18.56
C SER A 26 -4.33 -14.69 -18.92
N TRP A 27 -4.82 -14.46 -20.14
CA TRP A 27 -5.31 -13.15 -20.56
C TRP A 27 -6.43 -12.62 -19.66
N ALA A 28 -7.33 -13.49 -19.18
CA ALA A 28 -8.38 -13.11 -18.24
C ALA A 28 -7.82 -12.62 -16.89
N GLN A 29 -6.74 -13.24 -16.39
CA GLN A 29 -6.07 -12.79 -15.17
C GLN A 29 -5.38 -11.42 -15.37
N LEU A 30 -4.80 -11.19 -16.55
CA LEU A 30 -4.22 -9.88 -16.89
C LEU A 30 -5.30 -8.81 -17.09
N ASP A 31 -6.46 -9.16 -17.64
CA ASP A 31 -7.60 -8.24 -17.77
C ASP A 31 -8.18 -7.85 -16.41
N ALA A 32 -8.15 -8.75 -15.44
CA ALA A 32 -8.60 -8.51 -14.06
C ALA A 32 -7.52 -7.88 -13.17
N ALA A 33 -6.28 -7.75 -13.66
CA ALA A 33 -5.18 -7.23 -12.86
C ALA A 33 -5.39 -5.73 -12.56
N PRO A 34 -5.17 -5.29 -11.31
CA PRO A 34 -5.30 -3.88 -10.98
C PRO A 34 -4.19 -3.05 -11.64
N ALA A 35 -4.54 -1.82 -12.06
CA ALA A 35 -3.66 -0.94 -12.81
C ALA A 35 -2.33 -0.61 -12.09
N TRP A 36 -2.31 -0.64 -10.75
CA TRP A 36 -1.10 -0.39 -9.97
C TRP A 36 0.02 -1.42 -10.22
N LEU A 37 -0.29 -2.62 -10.73
CA LEU A 37 0.73 -3.59 -11.13
C LEU A 37 1.55 -3.13 -12.34
N GLY A 38 1.02 -2.20 -13.14
CA GLY A 38 1.72 -1.58 -14.26
C GLY A 38 2.36 -0.23 -13.93
N MET A 39 2.38 0.20 -12.67
CA MET A 39 3.08 1.44 -12.26
C MET A 39 4.59 1.21 -12.22
N GLU A 40 5.38 2.24 -12.45
CA GLU A 40 6.84 2.16 -12.29
C GLU A 40 7.23 1.84 -10.83
N ARG A 41 8.43 1.29 -10.62
CA ARG A 41 8.86 0.82 -9.29
C ARG A 41 8.75 1.90 -8.21
N ALA A 42 9.19 3.11 -8.52
CA ALA A 42 9.13 4.24 -7.58
C ALA A 42 7.69 4.65 -7.24
N GLU A 43 6.80 4.63 -8.23
CA GLU A 43 5.38 4.94 -8.04
C GLU A 43 4.69 3.85 -7.21
N LEU A 44 5.01 2.59 -7.46
CA LEU A 44 4.50 1.46 -6.69
C LEU A 44 4.95 1.52 -5.22
N GLN A 45 6.23 1.83 -4.97
CA GLN A 45 6.73 2.02 -3.60
C GLN A 45 6.06 3.21 -2.91
N ALA A 46 5.82 4.32 -3.63
CA ALA A 46 5.09 5.45 -3.10
C ALA A 46 3.62 5.09 -2.78
N LEU A 47 2.96 4.30 -3.62
CA LEU A 47 1.61 3.81 -3.36
C LEU A 47 1.59 2.88 -2.14
N ALA A 48 2.55 1.97 -2.02
CA ALA A 48 2.68 1.09 -0.86
C ALA A 48 2.90 1.90 0.42
N LEU A 49 3.86 2.83 0.44
CA LEU A 49 4.08 3.76 1.56
C LEU A 49 2.79 4.46 2.01
N ARG A 50 2.03 4.98 1.04
CA ARG A 50 0.75 5.66 1.31
C ARG A 50 -0.28 4.70 1.89
N CYS A 51 -0.46 3.50 1.31
CA CYS A 51 -1.37 2.49 1.82
C CYS A 51 -1.04 2.09 3.26
N GLY A 52 0.24 1.88 3.58
CA GLY A 52 0.65 1.55 4.95
C GLY A 52 0.41 2.69 5.93
N SER A 53 0.63 3.95 5.51
CA SER A 53 0.32 5.10 6.35
C SER A 53 -1.18 5.28 6.61
N VAL A 54 -2.04 4.89 5.65
CA VAL A 54 -3.50 4.88 5.83
C VAL A 54 -3.92 3.76 6.76
N LEU A 55 -3.37 2.55 6.60
CA LEU A 55 -3.57 1.47 7.56
C LEU A 55 -3.15 1.86 8.99
N ALA A 56 -2.04 2.58 9.11
CA ALA A 56 -1.52 3.09 10.38
C ALA A 56 -2.28 4.29 10.95
N ALA A 57 -3.17 4.92 10.19
CA ALA A 57 -3.77 6.20 10.54
C ALA A 57 -4.49 6.21 11.91
N PRO A 58 -5.23 5.15 12.33
CA PRO A 58 -5.80 5.08 13.67
C PRO A 58 -4.74 5.19 14.77
N ALA A 59 -3.64 4.44 14.65
CA ALA A 59 -2.53 4.48 15.60
C ALA A 59 -1.83 5.84 15.56
N LEU A 60 -1.57 6.39 14.36
CA LEU A 60 -0.89 7.68 14.17
C LEU A 60 -1.60 8.86 14.83
N ARG A 61 -2.93 8.83 14.93
CA ARG A 61 -3.68 9.88 15.65
C ARG A 61 -3.43 9.89 17.15
N LEU A 62 -3.05 8.74 17.71
CA LEU A 62 -2.66 8.60 19.11
C LEU A 62 -1.20 9.02 19.35
N TRP A 63 -0.44 9.40 18.30
CA TRP A 63 0.94 9.89 18.44
C TRP A 63 0.93 11.31 18.98
N ILE A 64 0.88 11.43 20.31
CA ILE A 64 0.86 12.72 21.01
C ILE A 64 2.26 13.33 21.10
N ALA A 65 3.30 12.50 21.05
CA ALA A 65 4.70 12.91 21.16
C ALA A 65 5.16 13.69 19.91
N GLY A 66 5.70 14.90 20.13
CA GLY A 66 6.25 15.75 19.08
C GLY A 66 7.27 15.06 18.16
N PRO A 67 8.26 14.31 18.69
CA PRO A 67 9.26 13.63 17.85
C PRO A 67 8.66 12.63 16.86
N LEU A 68 7.68 11.82 17.29
CA LEU A 68 7.02 10.83 16.43
C LEU A 68 6.21 11.50 15.30
N ARG A 69 5.57 12.64 15.59
CA ARG A 69 4.86 13.43 14.58
C ARG A 69 5.81 14.03 13.53
N GLU A 70 6.97 14.52 13.96
CA GLU A 70 7.99 15.05 13.05
C GLU A 70 8.64 13.95 12.21
N LEU A 71 8.81 12.78 12.79
CA LEU A 71 9.31 11.60 12.10
C LEU A 71 8.30 11.14 11.03
N ALA A 72 7.01 11.05 11.36
CA ALA A 72 5.94 10.75 10.39
C ALA A 72 5.86 11.81 9.26
N ARG A 73 5.93 13.09 9.61
CA ARG A 73 5.95 14.19 8.64
C ARG A 73 7.16 14.10 7.69
N SER A 74 8.33 13.75 8.21
CA SER A 74 9.56 13.58 7.43
C SER A 74 9.52 12.33 6.54
N ALA A 75 8.95 11.23 7.04
CA ALA A 75 8.82 9.98 6.29
C ALA A 75 7.87 10.12 5.09
N LEU A 76 6.73 10.79 5.31
CA LEU A 76 5.61 10.86 4.36
C LEU A 76 5.58 12.12 3.49
N GLY A 77 6.25 13.18 3.92
CA GLY A 77 6.13 14.51 3.33
C GLY A 77 4.93 15.30 3.88
N ALA A 78 5.11 16.61 3.99
CA ALA A 78 4.13 17.50 4.61
C ALA A 78 2.73 17.50 3.96
N PRO A 79 2.58 17.49 2.61
CA PRO A 79 1.25 17.49 1.99
C PRO A 79 0.45 16.23 2.33
N TRP A 80 1.06 15.06 2.19
CA TRP A 80 0.41 13.78 2.50
C TRP A 80 0.09 13.66 3.99
N TRP A 81 1.05 14.02 4.86
CA TRP A 81 0.84 14.00 6.31
C TRP A 81 -0.35 14.86 6.74
N ARG A 82 -0.48 16.07 6.16
CA ARG A 82 -1.62 16.95 6.42
C ARG A 82 -2.93 16.31 5.98
N ALA A 83 -2.99 15.78 4.77
CA ALA A 83 -4.18 15.12 4.24
C ALA A 83 -4.60 13.92 5.11
N LEU A 84 -3.65 13.07 5.47
CA LEU A 84 -3.87 11.89 6.32
C LEU A 84 -4.47 12.25 7.68
N ARG A 85 -3.96 13.32 8.32
CA ARG A 85 -4.47 13.81 9.60
C ARG A 85 -5.85 14.45 9.50
N SER A 86 -6.17 15.05 8.37
CA SER A 86 -7.47 15.69 8.11
C SER A 86 -8.56 14.74 7.63
N ALA A 87 -8.21 13.49 7.32
CA ALA A 87 -9.18 12.48 6.91
C ALA A 87 -10.21 12.23 8.04
N PRO A 88 -11.49 11.97 7.72
CA PRO A 88 -12.51 11.62 8.72
C PRO A 88 -12.17 10.31 9.45
N ASP A 89 -12.93 9.96 10.48
CA ASP A 89 -12.67 8.76 11.27
C ASP A 89 -12.67 7.49 10.41
N TRP A 90 -11.59 6.73 10.57
CA TRP A 90 -11.40 5.45 9.92
C TRP A 90 -12.29 4.42 10.59
N PRO A 91 -12.99 3.56 9.83
CA PRO A 91 -13.71 2.46 10.44
C PRO A 91 -12.73 1.59 11.26
N PRO A 92 -13.19 1.01 12.38
CA PRO A 92 -12.33 0.17 13.21
C PRO A 92 -11.76 -0.98 12.38
N LEU A 93 -10.46 -1.23 12.53
CA LEU A 93 -9.80 -2.34 11.86
C LEU A 93 -10.26 -3.68 12.47
N PRO A 94 -10.35 -4.75 11.66
CA PRO A 94 -10.52 -6.11 12.17
C PRO A 94 -9.49 -6.47 13.25
N ALA A 95 -9.87 -7.36 14.17
CA ALA A 95 -8.95 -7.90 15.17
C ALA A 95 -7.72 -8.54 14.51
N GLY A 96 -6.54 -8.33 15.09
CA GLY A 96 -5.26 -8.84 14.57
C GLY A 96 -4.53 -7.91 13.61
N LEU A 97 -5.12 -6.77 13.26
CA LEU A 97 -4.44 -5.68 12.55
C LEU A 97 -3.95 -4.61 13.54
N PRO A 98 -2.86 -3.89 13.20
CA PRO A 98 -2.26 -2.94 14.12
C PRO A 98 -3.17 -1.72 14.27
N SER A 99 -3.77 -1.58 15.45
CA SER A 99 -4.78 -0.57 15.75
C SER A 99 -4.30 0.45 16.79
N GLY A 100 -3.32 0.05 17.61
CA GLY A 100 -2.70 0.88 18.65
C GLY A 100 -1.22 1.17 18.38
N LEU A 101 -0.68 2.08 19.20
CA LEU A 101 0.73 2.45 19.21
C LEU A 101 1.66 1.24 19.36
N ASN A 102 1.31 0.35 20.29
CA ASN A 102 2.15 -0.77 20.69
C ASN A 102 2.20 -1.90 19.66
N ASP A 103 1.32 -1.85 18.65
CA ASP A 103 1.27 -2.86 17.59
C ASP A 103 2.32 -2.59 16.49
N TRP A 104 2.91 -1.39 16.48
CA TRP A 104 3.96 -1.00 15.53
C TRP A 104 5.33 -1.15 16.18
N PRO A 105 6.31 -1.79 15.51
CA PRO A 105 7.67 -1.88 16.05
C PRO A 105 8.28 -0.50 16.22
N GLU A 106 9.16 -0.35 17.21
CA GLU A 106 9.84 0.91 17.50
C GLU A 106 10.62 1.42 16.28
N VAL A 107 10.51 2.72 16.02
CA VAL A 107 11.18 3.41 14.92
C VAL A 107 11.99 4.59 15.45
N LEU A 108 13.27 4.60 15.09
CA LEU A 108 14.23 5.60 15.57
C LEU A 108 14.44 6.74 14.57
N ASP A 109 14.11 6.52 13.28
CA ASP A 109 14.28 7.51 12.22
C ASP A 109 13.19 7.44 11.14
N ALA A 110 13.17 8.45 10.27
CA ALA A 110 12.18 8.60 9.21
C ALA A 110 12.30 7.54 8.11
N GLN A 111 13.49 6.97 7.89
CA GLN A 111 13.71 5.95 6.87
C GLN A 111 13.14 4.60 7.33
N GLY A 112 13.37 4.22 8.58
CA GLY A 112 12.79 3.03 9.22
C GLY A 112 11.26 3.09 9.22
N LEU A 113 10.67 4.24 9.55
CA LEU A 113 9.21 4.39 9.47
C LEU A 113 8.69 4.32 8.03
N ARG A 114 9.39 4.91 7.07
CA ARG A 114 9.04 4.78 5.65
C ARG A 114 9.07 3.32 5.19
N GLN A 115 10.08 2.57 5.62
CA GLN A 115 10.19 1.14 5.30
C GLN A 115 9.03 0.34 5.91
N GLN A 116 8.73 0.53 7.20
CA GLN A 116 7.59 -0.12 7.85
C GLN A 116 6.27 0.18 7.15
N PHE A 117 6.00 1.43 6.80
CA PHE A 117 4.79 1.78 6.05
C PHE A 117 4.79 1.17 4.64
N THR A 118 5.95 1.06 4.00
CA THR A 118 6.03 0.43 2.68
C THR A 118 5.70 -1.06 2.77
N GLU A 119 6.24 -1.78 3.75
CA GLU A 119 5.95 -3.21 3.98
C GLU A 119 4.50 -3.46 4.39
N ALA A 120 3.96 -2.58 5.25
CA ALA A 120 2.55 -2.54 5.63
C ALA A 120 1.64 -2.38 4.42
N GLY A 121 1.94 -1.42 3.55
CA GLY A 121 1.16 -1.18 2.36
C GLY A 121 1.35 -2.24 1.29
N ALA A 122 2.51 -2.87 1.20
CA ALA A 122 2.70 -4.05 0.37
C ALA A 122 1.76 -5.20 0.82
N ALA A 123 1.57 -5.36 2.14
CA ALA A 123 0.61 -6.34 2.67
C ALA A 123 -0.83 -5.96 2.30
N VAL A 124 -1.19 -4.68 2.34
CA VAL A 124 -2.48 -4.16 1.83
C VAL A 124 -2.67 -4.51 0.36
N LEU A 125 -1.74 -4.12 -0.51
CA LEU A 125 -1.85 -4.35 -1.95
C LEU A 125 -1.94 -5.84 -2.28
N LEU A 126 -1.15 -6.68 -1.59
CA LEU A 126 -1.14 -8.12 -1.80
C LEU A 126 -2.42 -8.80 -1.30
N ALA A 127 -2.95 -8.39 -0.14
CA ALA A 127 -4.20 -8.92 0.41
C ALA A 127 -5.43 -8.51 -0.41
N GLY A 128 -5.35 -7.42 -1.17
CA GLY A 128 -6.38 -6.99 -2.11
C GLY A 128 -6.54 -7.93 -3.33
N LEU A 129 -5.53 -8.76 -3.63
CA LEU A 129 -5.55 -9.67 -4.77
C LEU A 129 -6.16 -11.05 -4.42
N PRO A 130 -6.89 -11.69 -5.36
CA PRO A 130 -7.31 -13.07 -5.19
C PRO A 130 -6.09 -14.00 -5.09
N HIS A 131 -6.25 -15.16 -4.43
CA HIS A 131 -5.21 -16.19 -4.40
C HIS A 131 -4.90 -16.71 -5.81
N GLY A 132 -3.64 -17.04 -6.08
CA GLY A 132 -3.18 -17.62 -7.34
C GLY A 132 -1.95 -16.92 -7.94
N SER A 133 -1.64 -17.25 -9.19
CA SER A 133 -0.42 -16.81 -9.88
C SER A 133 -0.22 -15.30 -9.90
N LEU A 134 -1.30 -14.52 -10.07
CA LEU A 134 -1.21 -13.05 -10.10
C LEU A 134 -0.71 -12.50 -8.75
N ARG A 135 -1.18 -13.07 -7.64
CA ARG A 135 -0.75 -12.68 -6.30
C ARG A 135 0.71 -13.06 -6.06
N HIS A 136 1.16 -14.22 -6.55
CA HIS A 136 2.57 -14.61 -6.49
C HIS A 136 3.47 -13.68 -7.31
N ALA A 137 3.07 -13.32 -8.53
CA ALA A 137 3.80 -12.35 -9.34
C ALA A 137 3.86 -10.96 -8.66
N ALA A 138 2.74 -10.52 -8.09
CA ALA A 138 2.65 -9.27 -7.36
C ALA A 138 3.55 -9.24 -6.11
N SER A 139 3.66 -10.34 -5.37
CA SER A 139 4.52 -10.37 -4.17
C SER A 139 6.00 -10.17 -4.51
N ARG A 140 6.48 -10.75 -5.62
CA ARG A 140 7.84 -10.53 -6.13
C ARG A 140 8.08 -9.06 -6.49
N ARG A 141 7.10 -8.42 -7.13
CA ARG A 141 7.14 -7.00 -7.51
C ARG A 141 7.06 -6.07 -6.30
N LEU A 142 6.30 -6.41 -5.26
CA LEU A 142 6.19 -5.57 -4.06
C LEU A 142 7.42 -5.63 -3.15
N GLY A 143 8.17 -6.74 -3.18
CA GLY A 143 9.36 -6.93 -2.34
C GLY A 143 8.97 -7.38 -0.92
N PRO A 144 9.65 -6.89 0.13
CA PRO A 144 9.32 -7.22 1.52
C PRO A 144 7.87 -6.85 1.87
N VAL A 145 7.17 -7.75 2.56
CA VAL A 145 5.76 -7.60 2.94
C VAL A 145 5.63 -7.86 4.43
N ALA A 146 4.90 -6.98 5.14
CA ALA A 146 4.61 -7.18 6.55
C ALA A 146 3.81 -8.48 6.76
N ALA A 147 4.15 -9.23 7.82
CA ALA A 147 3.55 -10.53 8.12
C ALA A 147 2.16 -10.42 8.77
N TRP A 148 1.27 -9.59 8.22
CA TRP A 148 -0.09 -9.42 8.71
C TRP A 148 -1.10 -10.17 7.86
N VAL A 149 -2.00 -10.88 8.53
CA VAL A 149 -3.15 -11.50 7.88
C VAL A 149 -4.28 -10.48 7.86
N MET A 150 -4.65 -10.05 6.65
CA MET A 150 -5.67 -9.03 6.45
C MET A 150 -6.79 -9.54 5.55
N PRO A 151 -8.07 -9.36 5.93
CA PRO A 151 -9.18 -9.64 5.03
C PRO A 151 -9.11 -8.79 3.76
N GLN A 152 -9.42 -9.40 2.61
CA GLN A 152 -9.40 -8.71 1.32
C GLN A 152 -10.27 -7.45 1.31
N ALA A 153 -11.45 -7.49 1.93
CA ALA A 153 -12.34 -6.33 2.03
C ALA A 153 -11.68 -5.13 2.73
N THR A 154 -10.92 -5.38 3.80
CA THR A 154 -10.16 -4.34 4.51
C THR A 154 -9.05 -3.78 3.65
N ALA A 155 -8.29 -4.65 2.97
CA ALA A 155 -7.24 -4.22 2.06
C ALA A 155 -7.77 -3.32 0.93
N LEU A 156 -8.89 -3.70 0.31
CA LEU A 156 -9.54 -2.92 -0.73
C LEU A 156 -10.08 -1.59 -0.20
N ALA A 157 -10.61 -1.56 1.02
CA ALA A 157 -11.04 -0.31 1.67
C ALA A 157 -9.85 0.64 1.89
N VAL A 158 -8.74 0.14 2.44
CA VAL A 158 -7.52 0.95 2.64
C VAL A 158 -6.99 1.49 1.31
N LEU A 159 -6.91 0.66 0.27
CA LEU A 159 -6.47 1.09 -1.05
C LEU A 159 -7.40 2.18 -1.63
N ARG A 160 -8.72 1.99 -1.56
CA ARG A 160 -9.70 2.96 -2.05
C ARG A 160 -9.53 4.32 -1.37
N GLU A 161 -9.39 4.32 -0.05
CA GLU A 161 -9.22 5.56 0.71
C GLU A 161 -7.85 6.20 0.47
N THR A 162 -6.81 5.40 0.25
CA THR A 162 -5.49 5.89 -0.17
C THR A 162 -5.59 6.66 -1.48
N LEU A 163 -6.27 6.10 -2.48
CA LEU A 163 -6.48 6.74 -3.78
C LEU A 163 -7.36 8.01 -3.64
N ALA A 164 -8.39 7.98 -2.79
CA ALA A 164 -9.24 9.13 -2.53
C ALA A 164 -8.48 10.29 -1.86
N LEU A 165 -7.61 9.99 -0.89
CA LEU A 165 -6.72 10.98 -0.27
C LEU A 165 -5.69 11.53 -1.27
N GLN A 166 -5.12 10.66 -2.10
CA GLN A 166 -4.16 11.08 -3.12
C GLN A 166 -4.77 12.08 -4.10
N ALA A 167 -6.02 11.88 -4.52
CA ALA A 167 -6.73 12.84 -5.37
C ALA A 167 -6.89 14.23 -4.72
N ARG A 168 -6.99 14.31 -3.38
CA ARG A 168 -7.10 15.59 -2.65
C ARG A 168 -5.77 16.31 -2.49
N VAL A 169 -4.66 15.60 -2.48
CA VAL A 169 -3.31 16.17 -2.29
C VAL A 169 -2.78 16.79 -3.59
N VAL A 170 -3.25 16.31 -4.75
CA VAL A 170 -2.85 16.80 -6.08
C VAL A 170 -3.61 18.07 -6.46
N THR A 171 -4.76 18.35 -5.84
CA THR A 171 -5.53 19.57 -6.06
C THR A 171 -4.94 20.72 -5.23
N PRO A 172 -4.43 21.81 -5.86
CA PRO A 172 -3.82 22.94 -5.18
C PRO A 172 -4.81 23.79 -4.38
#